data_AF-A0A7I9ZBS2-F1
#
_entry.id   AF-A0A7I9ZBS2-F1
#
_cell.length_a   1.000
_cell.length_b   1.000
_cell.length_c   1.000
_cell.angle_alpha   90.00
_cell.angle_beta   90.00
_cell.angle_gamma   90.00
#
_symmetry.space_group_name_H-M   'P 1'
#
loop_
_entity.id
_entity.type
_entity.pdbx_description
1 polymer ?
#
loop_
_entity_poly.entity_id
_entity_poly.type
_entity_poly.pdbx_seq_one_letter_code
_entity_poly.pdbx_strand_id
1 'polypeptide(L)'
;MTNSTALVTAAPGKPLLLLSAYDLADVGYRVEEFFVSATASSYIPVTELGPDGRWDVTPSGSADFTTRIVVLTPTDPARFNGTVLVEWLNVSGGIDAPAVWMMAHREIIRAGYAYVGVSAQRVGVEGGDSLLGADMSLKTQDPQRYAPLHHPGDAFCYDIFSQIGGLLKSDEGRALLGDLPVRRVIALGESQSAMFLTTYINAVDPLARSYDGFLVHSRFGSAAPLDGTSIFAETEEPQGVAFRPELRVPLLTVVTETDVFGGARQGYYFARQPDNQYLRVWEIAGAAHADNYTIQVAFIDSGSAPLADIAAAYTPTNMLMGQQLAHCINFGPQHHYVVQASLAALNTWVASGEPAPSAEPLEARETEGPQPVLDGNGLARGGLRTPWVDVPVARTSGLGGEESIMSMIFGSGELFDAATLRRLYPGGSTEYLERFTGALDAAIRSGFILAADRAEILELAAATYPGARS
;
A
#
# COMPACT_ATOMS: atom_id res chain seq x y z
N MET A 1 -22.15 -17.66 16.13
CA MET A 1 -22.02 -16.20 15.92
C MET A 1 -23.09 -15.52 16.75
N THR A 2 -22.72 -15.04 17.93
CA THR A 2 -23.58 -14.12 18.70
C THR A 2 -23.54 -12.77 17.98
N ASN A 3 -24.68 -12.36 17.42
CA ASN A 3 -24.90 -11.01 16.88
C ASN A 3 -24.75 -9.99 18.02
N SER A 4 -23.52 -9.60 18.35
CA SER A 4 -23.28 -8.39 19.12
C SER A 4 -23.35 -7.23 18.14
N THR A 5 -24.40 -6.42 18.21
CA THR A 5 -24.54 -5.23 17.38
C THR A 5 -23.41 -4.27 17.75
N ALA A 6 -22.59 -3.87 16.77
CA ALA A 6 -21.52 -2.91 16.99
C ALA A 6 -22.10 -1.55 17.45
N LEU A 7 -21.57 -1.01 18.53
CA LEU A 7 -21.89 0.33 19.00
C LEU A 7 -20.94 1.32 18.34
N VAL A 8 -21.49 2.35 17.70
CA VAL A 8 -20.71 3.38 17.02
C VAL A 8 -20.92 4.73 17.69
N THR A 9 -19.81 5.39 18.05
CA THR A 9 -19.82 6.72 18.69
C THR A 9 -18.95 7.67 17.89
N ALA A 10 -19.48 8.86 17.57
CA ALA A 10 -18.67 9.90 16.92
C ALA A 10 -17.56 10.39 17.86
N ALA A 11 -16.38 10.65 17.31
CA ALA A 11 -15.23 11.24 18.00
C ALA A 11 -14.90 12.60 17.36
N PRO A 12 -15.58 13.69 17.76
CA PRO A 12 -15.42 15.00 17.12
C PRO A 12 -14.00 15.55 17.25
N GLY A 13 -13.54 16.22 16.20
CA GLY A 13 -12.24 16.88 16.14
C GLY A 13 -11.36 16.35 15.01
N LYS A 14 -10.22 17.00 14.75
CA LYS A 14 -9.29 16.57 13.70
C LYS A 14 -8.68 15.20 14.06
N PRO A 15 -8.86 14.14 13.27
CA PRO A 15 -8.30 12.82 13.59
C PRO A 15 -6.77 12.88 13.65
N LEU A 16 -6.15 12.11 14.56
CA LEU A 16 -4.69 11.94 14.55
C LEU A 16 -4.32 10.88 13.51
N LEU A 17 -4.24 11.32 12.25
CA LEU A 17 -3.88 10.50 11.09
C LEU A 17 -3.20 11.37 10.04
N LEU A 18 -2.02 10.94 9.56
CA LEU A 18 -1.22 11.69 8.58
C LEU A 18 -1.77 11.49 7.16
N LEU A 19 -2.77 12.31 6.78
CA LEU A 19 -3.47 12.20 5.49
C LEU A 19 -2.86 13.08 4.38
N SER A 20 -2.52 14.34 4.70
CA SER A 20 -2.05 15.35 3.74
C SER A 20 -1.49 16.58 4.47
N ALA A 21 -0.73 17.43 3.75
CA ALA A 21 -0.35 18.76 4.22
C ALA A 21 -1.37 19.86 3.82
N TYR A 22 -2.35 19.54 2.98
CA TYR A 22 -3.45 20.39 2.56
C TYR A 22 -4.79 19.95 3.21
N ASP A 23 -5.80 20.80 3.20
CA ASP A 23 -7.13 20.45 3.70
C ASP A 23 -7.86 19.57 2.67
N LEU A 24 -8.38 18.41 3.10
CA LEU A 24 -9.14 17.53 2.20
C LEU A 24 -10.47 18.15 1.75
N ALA A 25 -10.97 19.17 2.46
CA ALA A 25 -12.11 19.96 2.00
C ALA A 25 -11.80 20.67 0.66
N ASP A 26 -10.56 21.09 0.42
CA ASP A 26 -10.15 21.81 -0.80
C ASP A 26 -10.21 20.91 -2.04
N VAL A 27 -10.17 19.59 -1.85
CA VAL A 27 -10.32 18.57 -2.91
C VAL A 27 -11.70 17.90 -2.90
N GLY A 28 -12.62 18.44 -2.10
CA GLY A 28 -14.02 18.01 -2.04
C GLY A 28 -14.26 16.76 -1.21
N TYR A 29 -13.48 16.54 -0.15
CA TYR A 29 -13.62 15.43 0.79
C TYR A 29 -13.89 15.92 2.21
N ARG A 30 -14.74 15.19 2.94
CA ARG A 30 -14.94 15.36 4.38
C ARG A 30 -14.25 14.23 5.13
N VAL A 31 -13.78 14.55 6.34
CA VAL A 31 -13.08 13.62 7.24
C VAL A 31 -13.83 13.55 8.55
N GLU A 32 -14.21 12.35 8.97
CA GLU A 32 -14.93 12.09 10.22
C GLU A 32 -14.25 10.94 10.97
N GLU A 33 -14.31 10.94 12.30
CA GLU A 33 -13.73 9.88 13.15
C GLU A 33 -14.80 9.30 14.05
N PHE A 34 -14.76 7.96 14.20
CA PHE A 34 -15.70 7.21 15.01
C PHE A 34 -14.97 6.16 15.84
N PHE A 35 -15.51 5.89 17.02
CA PHE A 35 -15.15 4.73 17.82
C PHE A 35 -16.19 3.63 17.62
N VAL A 36 -15.72 2.41 17.44
CA VAL A 36 -16.55 1.22 17.24
C VAL A 36 -16.26 0.22 18.34
N SER A 37 -17.28 -0.16 19.10
CA SER A 37 -17.19 -1.12 20.19
C SER A 37 -18.02 -2.37 19.88
N ALA A 38 -17.41 -3.54 20.05
CA ALA A 38 -18.09 -4.84 19.92
C ALA A 38 -17.26 -5.93 20.63
N THR A 39 -17.60 -7.20 20.39
CA THR A 39 -16.85 -8.37 20.91
C THR A 39 -16.22 -9.09 19.72
N ALA A 40 -14.89 -9.18 19.70
CA ALA A 40 -14.13 -9.86 18.65
C ALA A 40 -13.77 -11.28 19.05
N SER A 41 -13.67 -12.16 18.05
CA SER A 41 -13.18 -13.53 18.19
C SER A 41 -11.71 -13.64 17.83
N SER A 42 -10.97 -14.50 18.51
CA SER A 42 -9.67 -15.01 18.03
C SER A 42 -9.86 -16.35 17.32
N TYR A 43 -8.88 -16.77 16.54
CA TYR A 43 -8.93 -17.99 15.75
C TYR A 43 -7.80 -18.96 16.13
N ILE A 44 -8.09 -20.25 16.07
CA ILE A 44 -7.09 -21.32 16.17
C ILE A 44 -7.06 -22.16 14.89
N PRO A 45 -5.88 -22.61 14.44
CA PRO A 45 -5.76 -23.53 13.32
C PRO A 45 -6.44 -24.88 13.59
N VAL A 46 -7.11 -25.43 12.58
CA VAL A 46 -7.62 -26.82 12.61
C VAL A 46 -6.48 -27.81 12.39
N THR A 47 -5.51 -27.43 11.56
CA THR A 47 -4.26 -28.15 11.29
C THR A 47 -3.09 -27.18 11.36
N GLU A 48 -1.87 -27.69 11.34
CA GLU A 48 -0.66 -26.86 11.24
C GLU A 48 -0.72 -25.95 9.99
N LEU A 49 -0.30 -24.69 10.14
CA LEU A 49 -0.33 -23.69 9.08
C LEU A 49 0.89 -23.86 8.18
N GLY A 50 0.67 -24.27 6.92
CA GLY A 50 1.74 -24.48 5.93
C GLY A 50 1.94 -23.31 4.96
N PRO A 51 2.93 -23.39 4.06
CA PRO A 51 3.26 -22.33 3.09
C PRO A 51 2.24 -22.16 1.95
N ASP A 52 1.32 -23.10 1.76
CA ASP A 52 0.35 -23.09 0.66
C ASP A 52 -0.86 -22.16 0.89
N GLY A 53 -0.93 -21.53 2.06
CA GLY A 53 -2.00 -20.63 2.47
C GLY A 53 -3.33 -21.32 2.77
N ARG A 54 -3.45 -22.66 2.71
CA ARG A 54 -4.68 -23.40 3.02
C ARG A 54 -4.90 -23.47 4.53
N TRP A 55 -5.27 -22.34 5.11
CA TRP A 55 -5.38 -22.18 6.54
C TRP A 55 -6.83 -22.30 6.97
N ASP A 56 -7.23 -23.49 7.40
CA ASP A 56 -8.54 -23.70 8.00
C ASP A 56 -8.47 -23.41 9.50
N VAL A 57 -9.39 -22.57 9.98
CA VAL A 57 -9.40 -22.09 11.36
C VAL A 57 -10.79 -22.18 11.98
N THR A 58 -10.84 -22.18 13.32
CA THR A 58 -12.09 -22.08 14.08
C THR A 58 -11.99 -20.97 15.11
N PRO A 59 -13.08 -20.23 15.40
CA PRO A 59 -13.11 -19.30 16.52
C PRO A 59 -12.81 -20.00 17.85
N SER A 60 -11.97 -19.40 18.69
CA SER A 60 -11.51 -20.02 19.95
C SER A 60 -11.72 -19.17 21.19
N GLY A 61 -11.36 -17.89 21.13
CA GLY A 61 -11.55 -16.93 22.22
C GLY A 61 -12.45 -15.77 21.81
N SER A 62 -12.92 -15.01 22.80
CA SER A 62 -13.67 -13.77 22.57
C SER A 62 -13.22 -12.68 23.55
N ALA A 63 -13.13 -11.43 23.09
CA ALA A 63 -12.81 -10.29 23.92
C ALA A 63 -13.51 -9.02 23.42
N ASP A 64 -13.91 -8.15 24.34
CA ASP A 64 -14.48 -6.85 24.01
C ASP A 64 -13.38 -5.91 23.52
N PHE A 65 -13.71 -5.10 22.51
CA PHE A 65 -12.82 -4.08 21.97
C PHE A 65 -13.57 -2.76 21.80
N THR A 66 -12.81 -1.67 21.80
CA THR A 66 -13.22 -0.37 21.25
C THR A 66 -12.08 0.13 20.39
N THR A 67 -12.30 0.20 19.08
CA THR A 67 -11.31 0.67 18.10
C THR A 67 -11.75 1.96 17.43
N ARG A 68 -10.87 2.57 16.64
CA ARG A 68 -11.12 3.75 15.83
C ARG A 68 -11.27 3.38 14.35
N ILE A 69 -12.21 4.07 13.68
CA ILE A 69 -12.20 4.24 12.23
C ILE A 69 -12.13 5.73 11.87
N VAL A 70 -11.45 6.05 10.78
CA VAL A 70 -11.42 7.40 10.17
C VAL A 70 -12.03 7.30 8.78
N VAL A 71 -13.12 8.02 8.56
CA VAL A 71 -13.96 7.96 7.36
C VAL A 71 -13.75 9.20 6.51
N LEU A 72 -13.34 8.98 5.26
CA LEU A 72 -13.14 9.99 4.23
C LEU A 72 -14.17 9.75 3.13
N THR A 73 -14.93 10.78 2.79
CA THR A 73 -16.02 10.66 1.79
C THR A 73 -16.12 11.91 0.93
N PRO A 74 -16.56 11.79 -0.33
CA PRO A 74 -16.88 12.96 -1.15
C PRO A 74 -17.91 13.85 -0.45
N THR A 75 -17.71 15.17 -0.46
CA THR A 75 -18.69 16.14 0.08
C THR A 75 -19.94 16.23 -0.78
N ASP A 76 -19.80 16.03 -2.10
CA ASP A 76 -20.89 15.85 -3.03
C ASP A 76 -21.18 14.34 -3.21
N PRO A 77 -22.32 13.83 -2.71
CA PRO A 77 -22.70 12.43 -2.86
C PRO A 77 -22.76 11.93 -4.32
N ALA A 78 -23.00 12.83 -5.29
CA ALA A 78 -23.06 12.46 -6.70
C ALA A 78 -21.68 12.07 -7.27
N ARG A 79 -20.59 12.45 -6.61
CA ARG A 79 -19.23 12.03 -6.97
C ARG A 79 -18.87 10.63 -6.49
N PHE A 80 -19.63 10.05 -5.57
CA PHE A 80 -19.31 8.72 -5.03
C PHE A 80 -19.47 7.62 -6.07
N ASN A 81 -18.43 6.81 -6.27
CA ASN A 81 -18.42 5.75 -7.29
C ASN A 81 -19.04 4.42 -6.85
N GLY A 82 -19.57 4.34 -5.63
CA GLY A 82 -20.16 3.13 -5.06
C GLY A 82 -19.17 2.19 -4.37
N THR A 83 -17.88 2.53 -4.28
CA THR A 83 -16.86 1.68 -3.63
C THR A 83 -16.30 2.34 -2.39
N VAL A 84 -16.32 1.58 -1.29
CA VAL A 84 -15.64 1.91 -0.05
C VAL A 84 -14.32 1.15 0.00
N LEU A 85 -13.23 1.86 0.23
CA LEU A 85 -11.90 1.32 0.46
C LEU A 85 -11.66 1.25 1.96
N VAL A 86 -11.24 0.10 2.47
CA VAL A 86 -11.04 -0.12 3.91
C VAL A 86 -9.58 -0.48 4.13
N GLU A 87 -8.80 0.50 4.57
CA GLU A 87 -7.39 0.31 4.81
C GLU A 87 -7.15 -0.20 6.23
N TRP A 88 -6.48 -1.34 6.33
CA TRP A 88 -5.82 -1.77 7.55
C TRP A 88 -4.61 -0.87 7.76
N LEU A 89 -4.73 0.09 8.70
CA LEU A 89 -3.68 1.09 8.93
C LEU A 89 -2.38 0.39 9.35
N ASN A 90 -1.29 0.80 8.72
CA ASN A 90 0.03 0.25 8.99
C ASN A 90 0.54 0.79 10.33
N VAL A 91 1.18 -0.07 11.14
CA VAL A 91 1.71 0.29 12.48
C VAL A 91 3.22 0.07 12.63
N SER A 92 3.95 -0.17 11.53
CA SER A 92 5.40 -0.43 11.57
C SER A 92 6.20 0.68 12.24
N GLY A 93 5.79 1.93 12.07
CA GLY A 93 6.41 3.09 12.72
C GLY A 93 5.98 3.32 14.18
N GLY A 94 5.15 2.43 14.75
CA GLY A 94 4.55 2.63 16.07
C GLY A 94 3.41 3.65 16.09
N ILE A 95 2.88 3.99 14.91
CA ILE A 95 1.78 4.93 14.67
C ILE A 95 0.87 4.34 13.61
N ASP A 96 -0.43 4.62 13.71
CA ASP A 96 -1.36 4.39 12.60
C ASP A 96 -1.02 5.26 11.39
N ALA A 97 -0.58 4.63 10.30
CA ALA A 97 -0.24 5.26 9.04
C ALA A 97 -1.15 4.77 7.90
N PRO A 98 -1.74 5.68 7.11
CA PRO A 98 -2.58 5.32 5.96
C PRO A 98 -1.69 5.20 4.71
N ALA A 99 -0.85 4.18 4.67
CA ALA A 99 0.20 3.99 3.67
C ALA A 99 -0.34 3.82 2.24
N VAL A 100 -1.46 3.11 2.04
CA VAL A 100 -2.08 3.01 0.71
C VAL A 100 -2.70 4.35 0.30
N TRP A 101 -3.38 5.06 1.22
CA TRP A 101 -3.83 6.43 0.97
C TRP A 101 -2.67 7.33 0.53
N MET A 102 -1.54 7.33 1.25
CA MET A 102 -0.37 8.13 0.88
C MET A 102 0.02 7.89 -0.59
N MET A 103 -0.03 6.63 -1.04
CA MET A 103 0.35 6.20 -2.39
C MET A 103 -0.77 6.25 -3.43
N ALA A 104 -2.04 6.45 -3.07
CA ALA A 104 -3.15 6.32 -4.01
C ALA A 104 -4.19 7.44 -3.92
N HIS A 105 -4.06 8.38 -2.98
CA HIS A 105 -5.10 9.38 -2.66
C HIS A 105 -5.59 10.16 -3.88
N ARG A 106 -4.73 10.43 -4.86
CA ARG A 106 -5.12 11.10 -6.12
C ARG A 106 -6.19 10.35 -6.87
N GLU A 107 -6.02 9.05 -7.07
CA GLU A 107 -7.04 8.22 -7.72
C GLU A 107 -8.25 8.02 -6.80
N ILE A 108 -8.03 7.86 -5.49
CA ILE A 108 -9.11 7.76 -4.50
C ILE A 108 -10.05 8.97 -4.61
N ILE A 109 -9.49 10.17 -4.67
CA ILE A 109 -10.21 11.44 -4.77
C ILE A 109 -10.79 11.65 -6.17
N ARG A 110 -10.00 11.44 -7.22
CA ARG A 110 -10.38 11.66 -8.61
C ARG A 110 -11.57 10.81 -9.00
N ALA A 111 -11.53 9.52 -8.68
CA ALA A 111 -12.60 8.58 -9.00
C ALA A 111 -13.71 8.54 -7.95
N GLY A 112 -13.61 9.30 -6.85
CA GLY A 112 -14.72 9.47 -5.91
C GLY A 112 -14.98 8.25 -5.02
N TYR A 113 -13.93 7.59 -4.54
CA TYR A 113 -14.07 6.51 -3.56
C TYR A 113 -14.43 7.08 -2.18
N ALA A 114 -15.15 6.30 -1.38
CA ALA A 114 -15.10 6.48 0.07
C ALA A 114 -13.89 5.70 0.61
N TYR A 115 -13.25 6.19 1.65
CA TYR A 115 -12.08 5.57 2.26
C TYR A 115 -12.27 5.48 3.78
N VAL A 116 -11.89 4.36 4.38
CA VAL A 116 -12.02 4.10 5.80
C VAL A 116 -10.70 3.52 6.31
N GLY A 117 -9.96 4.28 7.12
CA GLY A 117 -8.79 3.78 7.83
C GLY A 117 -9.22 3.10 9.13
N VAL A 118 -8.73 1.88 9.38
CA VAL A 118 -9.06 1.09 10.58
C VAL A 118 -7.83 0.89 11.46
N SER A 119 -7.93 1.28 12.73
CA SER A 119 -6.94 0.97 13.77
C SER A 119 -7.05 -0.49 14.20
N ALA A 120 -6.72 -1.41 13.30
CA ALA A 120 -6.99 -2.84 13.48
C ALA A 120 -6.03 -3.55 14.43
N GLN A 121 -4.83 -3.00 14.68
CA GLN A 121 -3.81 -3.61 15.52
C GLN A 121 -3.64 -2.88 16.85
N ARG A 122 -3.19 -3.63 17.86
CA ARG A 122 -2.92 -3.13 19.21
C ARG A 122 -1.89 -2.02 19.21
N VAL A 123 -0.82 -2.14 18.42
CA VAL A 123 0.30 -1.19 18.40
C VAL A 123 -0.19 0.24 18.08
N GLY A 124 -1.10 0.39 17.11
CA GLY A 124 -1.64 1.70 16.75
C GLY A 124 -2.51 2.33 17.84
N VAL A 125 -3.18 1.52 18.67
CA VAL A 125 -4.13 1.97 19.69
C VAL A 125 -3.48 2.12 21.08
N GLU A 126 -2.85 1.06 21.57
CA GLU A 126 -2.32 0.92 22.93
C GLU A 126 -0.80 1.12 23.01
N GLY A 127 -0.10 1.09 21.88
CA GLY A 127 1.36 1.00 21.83
C GLY A 127 1.88 -0.44 21.87
N GLY A 128 3.19 -0.59 21.78
CA GLY A 128 3.88 -1.89 21.74
C GLY A 128 5.14 -1.86 20.89
N ASP A 129 5.67 -3.03 20.58
CA ASP A 129 6.86 -3.17 19.75
C ASP A 129 6.60 -2.67 18.33
N SER A 130 7.52 -1.86 17.81
CA SER A 130 7.48 -1.32 16.45
C SER A 130 8.87 -1.42 15.81
N LEU A 131 8.90 -1.38 14.46
CA LEU A 131 10.14 -1.47 13.70
C LEU A 131 11.10 -0.32 14.03
N LEU A 132 10.56 0.86 14.34
CA LEU A 132 11.33 2.06 14.64
C LEU A 132 11.57 2.25 16.15
N GLY A 133 11.07 1.35 17.00
CA GLY A 133 11.18 1.45 18.46
C GLY A 133 10.50 2.68 19.06
N ALA A 134 9.65 3.38 18.29
CA ALA A 134 8.87 4.51 18.75
C ALA A 134 7.47 4.05 19.18
N ASP A 135 6.93 4.66 20.23
CA ASP A 135 5.52 4.58 20.59
C ASP A 135 4.87 5.92 20.28
N MET A 136 4.10 5.94 19.19
CA MET A 136 3.26 7.04 18.75
C MET A 136 1.82 6.51 18.59
N SER A 137 1.41 5.59 19.45
CA SER A 137 0.04 5.09 19.49
C SER A 137 -0.96 6.20 19.81
N LEU A 138 -2.23 5.99 19.51
CA LEU A 138 -3.29 6.97 19.77
C LEU A 138 -3.34 7.39 21.23
N LYS A 139 -3.23 6.42 22.15
CA LYS A 139 -3.28 6.70 23.60
C LYS A 139 -2.02 7.39 24.12
N THR A 140 -0.89 7.28 23.42
CA THR A 140 0.33 8.05 23.73
C THR A 140 0.26 9.47 23.15
N GLN A 141 -0.26 9.64 21.93
CA GLN A 141 -0.38 10.95 21.27
C GLN A 141 -1.41 11.87 21.93
N ASP A 142 -2.59 11.35 22.29
CA ASP A 142 -3.63 12.10 23.01
C ASP A 142 -4.36 11.18 24.02
N PRO A 143 -3.79 11.04 25.23
CA PRO A 143 -4.31 10.12 26.25
C PRO A 143 -5.75 10.44 26.68
N GLN A 144 -6.17 11.71 26.61
CA GLN A 144 -7.51 12.11 27.05
C GLN A 144 -8.56 11.78 25.99
N ARG A 145 -8.28 12.11 24.72
CA ARG A 145 -9.21 11.85 23.62
C ARG A 145 -9.42 10.36 23.38
N TYR A 146 -8.34 9.58 23.44
CA TYR A 146 -8.37 8.14 23.11
C TYR A 146 -8.43 7.22 24.34
N ALA A 147 -8.62 7.77 25.55
CA ALA A 147 -8.87 6.98 26.77
C ALA A 147 -9.95 5.88 26.61
N PRO A 148 -11.06 6.09 25.86
CA PRO A 148 -12.08 5.06 25.67
C PRO A 148 -11.65 3.87 24.80
N LEU A 149 -10.57 3.98 24.03
CA LEU A 149 -10.11 2.89 23.18
C LEU A 149 -9.57 1.73 24.02
N HIS A 150 -9.85 0.52 23.56
CA HIS A 150 -9.42 -0.74 24.18
C HIS A 150 -9.15 -1.79 23.09
N HIS A 151 -7.88 -2.18 22.92
CA HIS A 151 -7.51 -3.25 21.99
C HIS A 151 -7.05 -4.53 22.72
N PRO A 152 -7.80 -5.65 22.62
CA PRO A 152 -7.56 -6.84 23.45
C PRO A 152 -6.31 -7.66 23.03
N GLY A 153 -5.70 -7.35 21.89
CA GLY A 153 -4.50 -7.99 21.37
C GLY A 153 -4.63 -8.39 19.91
N ASP A 154 -3.50 -8.63 19.23
CA ASP A 154 -3.49 -8.86 17.78
C ASP A 154 -4.07 -10.23 17.40
N ALA A 155 -4.29 -11.15 18.34
CA ALA A 155 -5.08 -12.36 18.09
C ALA A 155 -6.54 -12.06 17.66
N PHE A 156 -7.04 -10.86 17.99
CA PHE A 156 -8.41 -10.42 17.72
C PHE A 156 -8.51 -9.45 16.53
N CYS A 157 -7.37 -8.96 16.00
CA CYS A 157 -7.37 -7.93 14.95
C CYS A 157 -8.11 -8.36 13.69
N TYR A 158 -8.05 -9.65 13.34
CA TYR A 158 -8.71 -10.18 12.15
C TYR A 158 -10.24 -10.14 12.23
N ASP A 159 -10.82 -10.41 13.40
CA ASP A 159 -12.28 -10.30 13.56
C ASP A 159 -12.71 -8.84 13.76
N ILE A 160 -11.90 -8.01 14.43
CA ILE A 160 -12.12 -6.55 14.46
C ILE A 160 -12.23 -6.02 13.03
N PHE A 161 -11.28 -6.35 12.16
CA PHE A 161 -11.28 -5.94 10.76
C PHE A 161 -12.47 -6.54 9.99
N SER A 162 -12.84 -7.80 10.25
CA SER A 162 -14.04 -8.41 9.66
C SER A 162 -15.33 -7.68 10.02
N GLN A 163 -15.48 -7.30 11.29
CA GLN A 163 -16.66 -6.62 11.79
C GLN A 163 -16.80 -5.21 11.23
N ILE A 164 -15.69 -4.48 11.03
CA ILE A 164 -15.73 -3.17 10.35
C ILE A 164 -16.17 -3.33 8.89
N GLY A 165 -15.64 -4.30 8.15
CA GLY A 165 -16.10 -4.57 6.78
C GLY A 165 -17.58 -4.95 6.71
N GLY A 166 -18.06 -5.76 7.67
CA GLY A 166 -19.47 -6.12 7.80
C GLY A 166 -20.37 -4.93 8.17
N LEU A 167 -19.92 -4.07 9.09
CA LEU A 167 -20.61 -2.84 9.50
C LEU A 167 -20.85 -1.93 8.30
N LEU A 168 -19.84 -1.70 7.45
CA LEU A 168 -19.95 -0.82 6.27
C LEU A 168 -20.95 -1.33 5.21
N LYS A 169 -21.33 -2.61 5.28
CA LYS A 169 -22.38 -3.22 4.43
C LYS A 169 -23.77 -3.16 5.07
N SER A 170 -23.89 -2.78 6.34
CA SER A 170 -25.16 -2.70 7.07
C SER A 170 -25.83 -1.32 6.91
N ASP A 171 -27.09 -1.23 7.33
CA ASP A 171 -27.84 0.03 7.33
C ASP A 171 -27.18 1.07 8.25
N GLU A 172 -26.67 0.64 9.41
CA GLU A 172 -25.91 1.46 10.35
C GLU A 172 -24.60 1.96 9.74
N GLY A 173 -23.91 1.14 8.94
CA GLY A 173 -22.72 1.56 8.21
C GLY A 173 -22.99 2.62 7.15
N ARG A 174 -24.17 2.62 6.52
CA ARG A 174 -24.54 3.67 5.56
C ARG A 174 -24.63 5.04 6.24
N ALA A 175 -25.13 5.10 7.48
CA ALA A 175 -25.17 6.34 8.25
C ALA A 175 -23.75 6.91 8.51
N LEU A 176 -22.75 6.05 8.74
CA LEU A 176 -21.35 6.45 8.89
C LEU A 176 -20.76 7.10 7.64
N LEU A 177 -21.28 6.71 6.47
CA LEU A 177 -20.83 7.20 5.18
C LEU A 177 -21.71 8.35 4.67
N GLY A 178 -22.61 8.90 5.49
CA GLY A 178 -23.56 9.95 5.08
C GLY A 178 -24.57 9.47 4.05
N ASP A 179 -25.09 8.26 4.26
CA ASP A 179 -26.10 7.59 3.42
C ASP A 179 -25.66 7.34 1.97
N LEU A 180 -24.36 7.27 1.72
CA LEU A 180 -23.82 6.91 0.41
C LEU A 180 -24.26 5.49 -0.01
N PRO A 181 -24.67 5.29 -1.28
CA PRO A 181 -25.13 4.00 -1.78
C PRO A 181 -23.96 3.03 -2.03
N VAL A 182 -23.44 2.42 -0.96
CA VAL A 182 -22.34 1.45 -1.02
C VAL A 182 -22.75 0.24 -1.87
N ARG A 183 -21.91 -0.09 -2.86
CA ARG A 183 -22.06 -1.26 -3.73
C ARG A 183 -20.98 -2.31 -3.49
N ARG A 184 -19.78 -1.87 -3.11
CA ARG A 184 -18.57 -2.69 -2.98
C ARG A 184 -17.74 -2.20 -1.79
N VAL A 185 -17.10 -3.13 -1.09
CA VAL A 185 -16.13 -2.84 -0.02
C VAL A 185 -14.84 -3.59 -0.31
N ILE A 186 -13.74 -2.87 -0.52
CA ILE A 186 -12.43 -3.45 -0.88
C ILE A 186 -11.46 -3.21 0.27
N ALA A 187 -10.80 -4.27 0.75
CA ALA A 187 -9.78 -4.15 1.80
C ALA A 187 -8.41 -3.84 1.21
N LEU A 188 -7.67 -2.94 1.85
CA LEU A 188 -6.34 -2.49 1.46
C LEU A 188 -5.37 -2.64 2.63
N GLY A 189 -4.10 -2.88 2.35
CA GLY A 189 -3.04 -2.90 3.35
C GLY A 189 -1.68 -2.89 2.68
N GLU A 190 -0.71 -2.26 3.35
CA GLU A 190 0.63 -2.03 2.84
C GLU A 190 1.68 -2.53 3.85
N SER A 191 2.78 -3.13 3.36
CA SER A 191 3.91 -3.57 4.19
C SER A 191 3.49 -4.52 5.32
N GLN A 192 3.58 -4.10 6.58
CA GLN A 192 3.11 -4.89 7.72
C GLN A 192 1.62 -5.22 7.62
N SER A 193 0.76 -4.25 7.33
CA SER A 193 -0.68 -4.55 7.23
C SER A 193 -1.00 -5.45 6.04
N ALA A 194 -0.14 -5.47 5.01
CA ALA A 194 -0.21 -6.45 3.92
C ALA A 194 0.15 -7.89 4.37
N MET A 195 1.06 -8.06 5.34
CA MET A 195 1.32 -9.36 5.98
C MET A 195 0.09 -9.84 6.79
N PHE A 196 -0.56 -8.93 7.51
CA PHE A 196 -1.82 -9.22 8.22
C PHE A 196 -2.96 -9.54 7.25
N LEU A 197 -3.09 -8.80 6.15
CA LEU A 197 -4.06 -9.13 5.11
C LEU A 197 -3.78 -10.50 4.47
N THR A 198 -2.51 -10.90 4.33
CA THR A 198 -2.18 -12.24 3.84
C THR A 198 -2.75 -13.32 4.75
N THR A 199 -2.59 -13.17 6.08
CA THR A 199 -3.20 -14.07 7.06
C THR A 199 -4.72 -14.00 7.04
N TYR A 200 -5.30 -12.80 6.97
CA TYR A 200 -6.74 -12.59 6.87
C TYR A 200 -7.34 -13.35 5.68
N ILE A 201 -6.76 -13.18 4.50
CA ILE A 201 -7.23 -13.77 3.25
C ILE A 201 -7.12 -15.30 3.29
N ASN A 202 -6.01 -15.82 3.83
CA ASN A 202 -5.77 -17.24 3.91
C ASN A 202 -6.66 -17.94 4.95
N ALA A 203 -6.85 -17.33 6.12
CA ALA A 203 -7.51 -17.96 7.26
C ALA A 203 -8.94 -17.49 7.53
N VAL A 204 -9.19 -16.18 7.48
CA VAL A 204 -10.39 -15.57 8.07
C VAL A 204 -11.45 -15.21 7.03
N ASP A 205 -11.06 -14.70 5.86
CA ASP A 205 -11.99 -14.39 4.77
C ASP A 205 -12.94 -15.54 4.37
N PRO A 206 -12.50 -16.82 4.32
CA PRO A 206 -13.40 -17.94 4.01
C PRO A 206 -14.60 -18.04 4.95
N LEU A 207 -14.44 -17.61 6.20
CA LEU A 207 -15.47 -17.58 7.25
C LEU A 207 -16.23 -16.25 7.26
N ALA A 208 -15.51 -15.13 7.30
CA ALA A 208 -16.07 -13.80 7.54
C ALA A 208 -16.75 -13.19 6.30
N ARG A 209 -16.12 -13.34 5.13
CA ARG A 209 -16.61 -12.84 3.82
C ARG A 209 -16.98 -11.34 3.81
N SER A 210 -16.27 -10.53 4.59
CA SER A 210 -16.59 -9.12 4.79
C SER A 210 -16.29 -8.24 3.58
N TYR A 211 -15.35 -8.63 2.73
CA TYR A 211 -14.84 -7.79 1.63
C TYR A 211 -15.16 -8.37 0.24
N ASP A 212 -15.21 -7.51 -0.77
CA ASP A 212 -15.52 -7.87 -2.16
C ASP A 212 -14.26 -7.95 -3.05
N GLY A 213 -13.11 -7.53 -2.51
CA GLY A 213 -11.80 -7.67 -3.12
C GLY A 213 -10.69 -7.20 -2.18
N PHE A 214 -9.44 -7.50 -2.54
CA PHE A 214 -8.25 -7.20 -1.73
C PHE A 214 -7.14 -6.58 -2.56
N LEU A 215 -6.61 -5.44 -2.12
CA LEU A 215 -5.34 -4.88 -2.57
C LEU A 215 -4.28 -5.16 -1.50
N VAL A 216 -3.32 -6.02 -1.83
CA VAL A 216 -2.19 -6.33 -0.93
C VAL A 216 -0.94 -5.64 -1.48
N HIS A 217 -0.52 -4.57 -0.84
CA HIS A 217 0.53 -3.67 -1.33
C HIS A 217 1.83 -3.88 -0.55
N SER A 218 2.95 -4.04 -1.24
CA SER A 218 4.29 -4.16 -0.66
C SER A 218 4.41 -5.25 0.42
N ARG A 219 3.76 -6.41 0.25
CA ARG A 219 3.95 -7.56 1.16
C ARG A 219 5.31 -8.23 0.95
N PHE A 220 5.81 -8.86 2.01
CA PHE A 220 7.00 -9.71 1.98
C PHE A 220 6.65 -11.20 1.77
N GLY A 221 7.64 -12.09 1.91
CA GLY A 221 7.45 -13.53 1.79
C GLY A 221 6.52 -14.12 2.86
N SER A 222 6.68 -13.73 4.12
CA SER A 222 5.88 -14.28 5.22
C SER A 222 4.52 -13.59 5.38
N ALA A 223 3.64 -14.26 6.13
CA ALA A 223 2.38 -13.70 6.62
C ALA A 223 2.48 -13.41 8.13
N ALA A 224 1.52 -12.66 8.70
CA ALA A 224 1.51 -12.34 10.12
C ALA A 224 1.02 -13.52 10.99
N PRO A 225 1.48 -13.67 12.24
CA PRO A 225 0.96 -14.70 13.14
C PRO A 225 -0.55 -14.60 13.37
N LEU A 226 -1.22 -15.76 13.43
CA LEU A 226 -2.66 -15.83 13.71
C LEU A 226 -2.97 -15.66 15.21
N ASP A 227 -2.06 -16.08 16.07
CA ASP A 227 -2.22 -16.17 17.52
C ASP A 227 -1.94 -14.85 18.27
N GLY A 228 -1.60 -13.79 17.55
CA GLY A 228 -1.27 -12.48 18.11
C GLY A 228 0.18 -12.34 18.58
N THR A 229 1.06 -13.32 18.30
CA THR A 229 2.50 -13.15 18.49
C THR A 229 3.01 -12.00 17.62
N SER A 230 3.95 -11.21 18.15
CA SER A 230 4.56 -10.10 17.41
C SER A 230 5.27 -10.58 16.15
N ILE A 231 5.12 -9.85 15.04
CA ILE A 231 5.87 -10.09 13.79
C ILE A 231 7.38 -9.83 13.91
N PHE A 232 7.82 -9.30 15.05
CA PHE A 232 9.22 -9.04 15.39
C PHE A 232 9.79 -10.06 16.38
N ALA A 233 8.97 -11.00 16.87
CA ALA A 233 9.45 -12.07 17.75
C ALA A 233 10.47 -12.95 17.01
N GLU A 234 11.50 -13.40 17.71
CA GLU A 234 12.45 -14.40 17.21
C GLU A 234 11.73 -15.76 17.09
N THR A 235 11.16 -16.02 15.92
CA THR A 235 10.63 -17.34 15.55
C THR A 235 11.63 -18.08 14.65
N GLU A 236 11.35 -19.35 14.33
CA GLU A 236 12.05 -20.06 13.25
C GLU A 236 12.08 -19.22 11.95
N GLU A 237 13.03 -19.51 11.05
CA GLU A 237 13.19 -18.77 9.80
C GLU A 237 11.84 -18.55 9.11
N PRO A 238 11.41 -17.30 8.87
CA PRO A 238 10.12 -17.02 8.30
C PRO A 238 9.97 -17.74 6.95
N GLN A 239 8.94 -18.55 6.81
CA GLN A 239 8.64 -19.25 5.56
C GLN A 239 7.81 -18.37 4.63
N GLY A 240 8.09 -18.43 3.33
CA GLY A 240 7.26 -17.84 2.29
C GLY A 240 5.85 -18.45 2.29
N VAL A 241 4.83 -17.60 2.35
CA VAL A 241 3.41 -18.02 2.39
C VAL A 241 2.69 -17.52 1.14
N ALA A 242 2.26 -18.47 0.31
CA ALA A 242 1.38 -18.23 -0.82
C ALA A 242 -0.03 -17.84 -0.35
N PHE A 243 -0.78 -17.14 -1.20
CA PHE A 243 -2.22 -17.03 -1.07
C PHE A 243 -2.87 -18.37 -1.41
N ARG A 244 -3.92 -18.74 -0.65
CA ARG A 244 -4.70 -19.95 -0.91
C ARG A 244 -5.19 -19.99 -2.36
N PRO A 245 -5.13 -21.15 -3.05
CA PRO A 245 -5.57 -21.23 -4.45
C PRO A 245 -7.06 -20.90 -4.67
N GLU A 246 -7.92 -21.25 -3.72
CA GLU A 246 -9.37 -21.01 -3.78
C GLU A 246 -9.75 -19.68 -3.14
N LEU A 247 -9.27 -18.58 -3.73
CA LEU A 247 -9.73 -17.24 -3.40
C LEU A 247 -11.23 -17.10 -3.71
N ARG A 248 -11.96 -16.41 -2.84
CA ARG A 248 -13.40 -16.14 -2.99
C ARG A 248 -13.68 -14.93 -3.90
N VAL A 249 -12.77 -13.96 -3.89
CA VAL A 249 -12.92 -12.64 -4.52
C VAL A 249 -11.62 -12.21 -5.17
N PRO A 250 -11.65 -11.24 -6.10
CA PRO A 250 -10.45 -10.65 -6.69
C PRO A 250 -9.42 -10.17 -5.65
N LEU A 251 -8.17 -10.54 -5.89
CA LEU A 251 -6.98 -10.13 -5.17
C LEU A 251 -5.96 -9.61 -6.17
N LEU A 252 -5.52 -8.38 -5.96
CA LEU A 252 -4.38 -7.82 -6.67
C LEU A 252 -3.29 -7.54 -5.64
N THR A 253 -2.11 -8.14 -5.85
CA THR A 253 -0.93 -7.85 -5.06
C THR A 253 0.03 -6.98 -5.87
N VAL A 254 0.46 -5.85 -5.30
CA VAL A 254 1.48 -4.98 -5.87
C VAL A 254 2.71 -5.09 -5.01
N VAL A 255 3.85 -5.45 -5.59
CA VAL A 255 5.12 -5.58 -4.86
C VAL A 255 6.21 -4.82 -5.60
N THR A 256 7.08 -4.16 -4.86
CA THR A 256 8.21 -3.41 -5.41
C THR A 256 9.43 -4.31 -5.59
N GLU A 257 10.48 -3.82 -6.25
CA GLU A 257 11.74 -4.55 -6.37
C GLU A 257 12.34 -4.87 -4.99
N THR A 258 12.24 -3.94 -4.01
CA THR A 258 12.63 -4.19 -2.61
C THR A 258 11.87 -5.38 -2.03
N ASP A 259 10.56 -5.43 -2.25
CA ASP A 259 9.70 -6.44 -1.62
C ASP A 259 9.94 -7.83 -2.17
N VAL A 260 10.20 -7.92 -3.48
CA VAL A 260 10.46 -9.19 -4.17
C VAL A 260 11.75 -9.81 -3.67
N PHE A 261 12.84 -9.04 -3.67
CA PHE A 261 14.17 -9.56 -3.32
C PHE A 261 14.46 -9.54 -1.82
N GLY A 262 13.69 -8.75 -1.06
CA GLY A 262 13.82 -8.62 0.37
C GLY A 262 14.97 -7.72 0.79
N GLY A 263 15.31 -7.84 2.08
CA GLY A 263 16.34 -7.05 2.75
C GLY A 263 16.28 -7.36 4.24
N ALA A 264 15.58 -6.51 5.00
CA ALA A 264 15.32 -6.74 6.43
C ALA A 264 14.41 -7.96 6.71
N ARG A 265 13.69 -8.47 5.70
CA ARG A 265 12.83 -9.65 5.76
C ARG A 265 12.98 -10.48 4.48
N GLN A 266 12.61 -11.75 4.55
CA GLN A 266 12.54 -12.62 3.38
C GLN A 266 11.59 -12.02 2.34
N GLY A 267 12.08 -11.86 1.11
CA GLY A 267 11.33 -11.25 0.02
C GLY A 267 10.15 -12.10 -0.50
N TYR A 268 9.22 -11.44 -1.18
CA TYR A 268 8.06 -12.04 -1.83
C TYR A 268 8.44 -13.12 -2.87
N TYR A 269 9.67 -13.13 -3.38
CA TYR A 269 10.20 -14.18 -4.25
C TYR A 269 9.86 -15.60 -3.75
N PHE A 270 9.98 -15.82 -2.43
CA PHE A 270 9.73 -17.13 -1.80
C PHE A 270 8.24 -17.46 -1.62
N ALA A 271 7.36 -16.50 -1.81
CA ALA A 271 5.91 -16.64 -1.79
C ALA A 271 5.27 -16.52 -3.18
N ARG A 272 6.08 -16.44 -4.25
CA ARG A 272 5.59 -16.33 -5.62
C ARG A 272 4.70 -17.51 -5.98
N GLN A 273 3.62 -17.19 -6.66
CA GLN A 273 2.70 -18.15 -7.25
C GLN A 273 2.20 -17.59 -8.59
N PRO A 274 1.79 -18.44 -9.54
CA PRO A 274 1.22 -17.96 -10.78
C PRO A 274 -0.09 -17.22 -10.53
N ASP A 275 -0.38 -16.25 -11.40
CA ASP A 275 -1.71 -15.68 -11.55
C ASP A 275 -2.77 -16.78 -11.69
N ASN A 276 -3.98 -16.51 -11.20
CA ASN A 276 -5.10 -17.44 -11.34
C ASN A 276 -6.41 -16.69 -11.63
N GLN A 277 -7.57 -17.35 -11.52
CA GLN A 277 -8.87 -16.72 -11.80
C GLN A 277 -9.19 -15.49 -10.94
N TYR A 278 -8.58 -15.35 -9.76
CA TYR A 278 -8.82 -14.27 -8.79
C TYR A 278 -7.54 -13.59 -8.30
N LEU A 279 -6.35 -14.06 -8.68
CA LEU A 279 -5.08 -13.47 -8.28
C LEU A 279 -4.38 -12.79 -9.47
N ARG A 280 -3.96 -11.54 -9.26
CA ARG A 280 -2.95 -10.85 -10.08
C ARG A 280 -1.78 -10.38 -9.23
N VAL A 281 -0.56 -10.59 -9.72
CA VAL A 281 0.68 -10.14 -9.10
C VAL A 281 1.37 -9.12 -10.00
N TRP A 282 1.59 -7.90 -9.49
CA TRP A 282 2.33 -6.85 -10.18
C TRP A 282 3.65 -6.58 -9.46
N GLU A 283 4.76 -6.97 -10.07
CA GLU A 283 6.11 -6.71 -9.55
C GLU A 283 6.73 -5.51 -10.27
N ILE A 284 6.96 -4.40 -9.57
CA ILE A 284 7.38 -3.14 -10.18
C ILE A 284 8.89 -3.07 -10.29
N ALA A 285 9.41 -3.05 -11.52
CA ALA A 285 10.85 -2.88 -11.77
C ALA A 285 11.33 -1.50 -11.32
N GLY A 286 12.51 -1.43 -10.68
CA GLY A 286 13.17 -0.18 -10.30
C GLY A 286 12.46 0.65 -9.22
N ALA A 287 11.42 0.12 -8.58
CA ALA A 287 10.70 0.76 -7.48
C ALA A 287 11.18 0.25 -6.12
N ALA A 288 11.13 1.10 -5.10
CA ALA A 288 11.49 0.75 -3.73
C ALA A 288 10.24 0.64 -2.84
N HIS A 289 10.34 -0.09 -1.71
CA HIS A 289 9.25 -0.25 -0.74
C HIS A 289 8.70 1.10 -0.25
N ALA A 290 9.60 2.05 -0.03
CA ALA A 290 9.33 3.46 0.17
C ALA A 290 10.28 4.30 -0.68
N ASP A 291 9.91 5.52 -1.03
CA ASP A 291 10.68 6.37 -1.95
C ASP A 291 10.50 7.87 -1.61
N ASN A 292 11.03 8.78 -2.43
CA ASN A 292 10.80 10.21 -2.26
C ASN A 292 9.30 10.57 -2.19
N TYR A 293 8.44 9.83 -2.89
CA TYR A 293 7.02 10.14 -2.91
C TYR A 293 6.41 9.94 -1.52
N THR A 294 6.73 8.83 -0.85
CA THR A 294 6.17 8.52 0.48
C THR A 294 6.57 9.54 1.56
N ILE A 295 7.77 10.12 1.50
CA ILE A 295 8.25 11.03 2.55
C ILE A 295 8.16 12.52 2.22
N GLN A 296 7.96 12.89 0.95
CA GLN A 296 7.95 14.29 0.52
C GLN A 296 6.74 14.62 -0.34
N VAL A 297 6.60 13.96 -1.50
CA VAL A 297 5.66 14.40 -2.53
C VAL A 297 4.20 14.13 -2.13
N ALA A 298 3.90 12.96 -1.54
CA ALA A 298 2.54 12.54 -1.20
C ALA A 298 1.79 13.55 -0.32
N PHE A 299 2.49 14.27 0.55
CA PHE A 299 1.88 15.24 1.46
C PHE A 299 1.43 16.51 0.75
N ILE A 300 2.13 16.91 -0.30
CA ILE A 300 1.85 18.15 -1.05
C ILE A 300 1.02 17.89 -2.30
N ASP A 301 0.99 16.67 -2.81
CA ASP A 301 0.30 16.32 -4.04
C ASP A 301 -1.22 16.33 -3.83
N SER A 302 -1.88 17.43 -4.18
CA SER A 302 -3.36 17.52 -4.15
C SER A 302 -4.00 17.10 -5.48
N GLY A 303 -3.19 16.66 -6.45
CA GLY A 303 -3.58 16.59 -7.87
C GLY A 303 -3.73 17.96 -8.55
N SER A 304 -3.48 19.06 -7.82
CA SER A 304 -3.49 20.44 -8.33
C SER A 304 -2.31 21.28 -7.82
N ALA A 305 -1.38 20.66 -7.10
CA ALA A 305 -0.17 21.31 -6.64
C ALA A 305 0.65 21.82 -7.84
N PRO A 306 1.37 22.96 -7.72
CA PRO A 306 2.22 23.44 -8.78
C PRO A 306 3.27 22.38 -9.18
N LEU A 307 3.37 22.09 -10.47
CA LEU A 307 4.34 21.12 -11.00
C LEU A 307 5.77 21.38 -10.54
N ALA A 308 6.15 22.66 -10.39
CA ALA A 308 7.48 23.03 -9.92
C ALA A 308 7.77 22.52 -8.50
N ASP A 309 6.75 22.51 -7.62
CA ASP A 309 6.88 22.02 -6.25
C ASP A 309 6.96 20.49 -6.21
N ILE A 310 6.15 19.81 -7.04
CA ILE A 310 6.21 18.35 -7.23
C ILE A 310 7.59 17.94 -7.78
N ALA A 311 8.07 18.59 -8.83
CA ALA A 311 9.37 18.32 -9.42
C ALA A 311 10.52 18.63 -8.44
N ALA A 312 10.40 19.66 -7.61
CA ALA A 312 11.37 19.96 -6.56
C ALA A 312 11.40 18.85 -5.50
N ALA A 313 10.25 18.35 -5.05
CA ALA A 313 10.14 17.26 -4.08
C ALA A 313 10.60 15.90 -4.63
N TYR A 314 10.61 15.70 -5.96
CA TYR A 314 11.26 14.53 -6.60
C TYR A 314 12.76 14.68 -6.83
N THR A 315 13.38 15.81 -6.45
CA THR A 315 14.82 15.98 -6.60
C THR A 315 15.55 14.90 -5.79
N PRO A 316 16.57 14.22 -6.37
CA PRO A 316 17.32 13.20 -5.65
C PRO A 316 17.83 13.72 -4.31
N THR A 317 17.57 12.96 -3.25
CA THR A 317 17.99 13.29 -1.89
C THR A 317 18.69 12.09 -1.27
N ASN A 318 19.72 12.36 -0.49
CA ASN A 318 20.38 11.41 0.38
C ASN A 318 20.09 11.69 1.86
N MET A 319 19.10 12.56 2.14
CA MET A 319 18.60 12.83 3.49
C MET A 319 17.33 12.02 3.74
N LEU A 320 17.43 10.98 4.57
CA LEU A 320 16.31 10.14 4.99
C LEU A 320 15.95 10.46 6.44
N MET A 321 14.82 11.15 6.64
CA MET A 321 14.28 11.45 7.99
C MET A 321 15.31 12.10 8.94
N GLY A 322 16.15 12.98 8.42
CA GLY A 322 17.20 13.66 9.20
C GLY A 322 18.54 12.92 9.26
N GLN A 323 18.63 11.70 8.73
CA GLN A 323 19.87 10.96 8.57
C GLN A 323 20.45 11.16 7.16
N GLN A 324 21.75 11.45 7.11
CA GLN A 324 22.52 11.54 5.87
C GLN A 324 22.98 10.14 5.43
N LEU A 325 22.59 9.71 4.24
CA LEU A 325 23.01 8.45 3.60
C LEU A 325 24.17 8.66 2.62
N ALA A 326 24.87 7.56 2.31
CA ALA A 326 25.96 7.55 1.32
C ALA A 326 25.47 7.59 -0.14
N HIS A 327 24.19 7.31 -0.37
CA HIS A 327 23.54 7.28 -1.68
C HIS A 327 22.24 8.08 -1.64
N CYS A 328 21.70 8.46 -2.79
CA CYS A 328 20.34 8.99 -2.85
C CYS A 328 19.35 7.84 -2.75
N ILE A 329 18.26 8.04 -2.01
CA ILE A 329 17.13 7.11 -1.98
C ILE A 329 16.45 7.05 -3.36
N ASN A 330 15.58 6.06 -3.56
CA ASN A 330 14.82 5.96 -4.80
C ASN A 330 13.91 7.19 -4.97
N PHE A 331 14.00 7.83 -6.14
CA PHE A 331 13.22 9.01 -6.51
C PHE A 331 12.34 8.78 -7.75
N GLY A 332 12.24 7.53 -8.22
CA GLY A 332 11.38 7.16 -9.34
C GLY A 332 9.91 7.25 -8.94
N PRO A 333 9.07 7.98 -9.69
CA PRO A 333 7.66 8.18 -9.32
C PRO A 333 6.77 6.97 -9.66
N GLN A 334 7.32 5.90 -10.25
CA GLN A 334 6.55 4.79 -10.79
C GLN A 334 5.70 4.05 -9.76
N HIS A 335 6.14 3.97 -8.51
CA HIS A 335 5.44 3.24 -7.45
C HIS A 335 4.05 3.82 -7.21
N HIS A 336 3.96 5.14 -7.03
CA HIS A 336 2.71 5.87 -6.85
C HIS A 336 1.73 5.66 -8.03
N TYR A 337 2.19 5.87 -9.27
CA TYR A 337 1.32 5.76 -10.44
C TYR A 337 0.81 4.33 -10.68
N VAL A 338 1.63 3.31 -10.42
CA VAL A 338 1.22 1.92 -10.54
C VAL A 338 0.21 1.54 -9.45
N VAL A 339 0.36 2.02 -8.21
CA VAL A 339 -0.60 1.78 -7.13
C VAL A 339 -1.96 2.43 -7.43
N GLN A 340 -1.98 3.63 -8.03
CA GLN A 340 -3.22 4.23 -8.51
C GLN A 340 -3.91 3.36 -9.58
N ALA A 341 -3.14 2.89 -10.57
CA ALA A 341 -3.66 2.03 -11.63
C ALA A 341 -4.16 0.68 -11.09
N SER A 342 -3.48 0.10 -10.11
CA SER A 342 -3.85 -1.18 -9.50
C SER A 342 -5.18 -1.09 -8.75
N LEU A 343 -5.42 0.01 -8.04
CA LEU A 343 -6.68 0.28 -7.36
C LEU A 343 -7.83 0.37 -8.36
N ALA A 344 -7.65 1.12 -9.45
CA ALA A 344 -8.66 1.26 -10.51
C ALA A 344 -8.94 -0.08 -11.21
N ALA A 345 -7.90 -0.87 -11.49
CA ALA A 345 -8.01 -2.19 -12.10
C ALA A 345 -8.74 -3.18 -11.18
N LEU A 346 -8.39 -3.23 -9.90
CA LEU A 346 -9.06 -4.06 -8.90
C LEU A 346 -10.53 -3.66 -8.74
N ASN A 347 -10.81 -2.36 -8.64
CA ASN A 347 -12.19 -1.88 -8.54
C ASN A 347 -13.04 -2.28 -9.76
N THR A 348 -12.47 -2.21 -10.96
CA THR A 348 -13.12 -2.66 -12.20
C THR A 348 -13.35 -4.17 -12.18
N TRP A 349 -12.37 -4.94 -11.74
CA TRP A 349 -12.49 -6.39 -11.62
C TRP A 349 -13.59 -6.82 -10.66
N VAL A 350 -13.66 -6.18 -9.49
CA VAL A 350 -14.75 -6.41 -8.52
C VAL A 350 -16.11 -5.99 -9.08
N ALA A 351 -16.20 -4.91 -9.86
CA ALA A 351 -17.47 -4.45 -10.42
C ALA A 351 -18.02 -5.33 -11.55
N SER A 352 -17.12 -5.75 -12.44
CA SER A 352 -17.50 -6.28 -13.77
C SER A 352 -17.15 -7.76 -13.94
N GLY A 353 -16.27 -8.29 -13.10
CA GLY A 353 -15.65 -9.61 -13.30
C GLY A 353 -14.52 -9.62 -14.32
N GLU A 354 -14.21 -8.50 -14.98
CA GLU A 354 -13.09 -8.39 -15.92
C GLU A 354 -11.76 -8.37 -15.15
N PRO A 355 -10.88 -9.38 -15.32
CA PRO A 355 -9.66 -9.45 -14.54
C PRO A 355 -8.74 -8.27 -14.78
N ALA A 356 -8.06 -7.81 -13.73
CA ALA A 356 -6.98 -6.86 -13.88
C ALA A 356 -5.88 -7.44 -14.81
N PRO A 357 -5.10 -6.58 -15.51
CA PRO A 357 -3.99 -7.02 -16.35
C PRO A 357 -3.03 -7.96 -15.63
N SER A 358 -2.52 -8.96 -16.34
CA SER A 358 -1.40 -9.79 -15.86
C SER A 358 -0.07 -9.12 -16.18
N ALA A 359 0.93 -9.31 -15.32
CA ALA A 359 2.29 -8.84 -15.52
C ALA A 359 3.28 -10.01 -15.43
N GLU A 360 4.35 -9.95 -16.21
CA GLU A 360 5.48 -10.87 -16.04
C GLU A 360 6.20 -10.56 -14.71
N PRO A 361 6.74 -11.56 -14.00
CA PRO A 361 7.53 -11.32 -12.79
C PRO A 361 8.89 -10.70 -13.11
N LEU A 362 9.53 -10.08 -12.11
CA LEU A 362 10.92 -9.64 -12.18
C LEU A 362 11.84 -10.85 -12.39
N GLU A 363 12.79 -10.69 -13.31
CA GLU A 363 13.83 -11.69 -13.53
C GLU A 363 14.76 -11.74 -12.32
N ALA A 364 14.94 -12.94 -11.78
CA ALA A 364 15.76 -13.19 -10.60
C ALA A 364 16.91 -14.14 -10.95
N ARG A 365 18.08 -13.90 -10.36
CA ARG A 365 19.12 -14.93 -10.26
C ARG A 365 18.74 -15.89 -9.15
N GLU A 366 18.65 -17.18 -9.48
CA GLU A 366 18.34 -18.23 -8.51
C GLU A 366 19.57 -18.52 -7.65
N THR A 367 19.74 -17.72 -6.59
CA THR A 367 20.74 -17.88 -5.52
C THR A 367 20.03 -17.98 -4.16
N GLU A 368 20.74 -18.35 -3.09
CA GLU A 368 20.17 -18.47 -1.73
C GLU A 368 19.47 -17.18 -1.27
N GLY A 369 20.03 -16.01 -1.62
CA GLY A 369 19.31 -14.74 -1.65
C GLY A 369 19.03 -14.33 -3.09
N PRO A 370 17.78 -14.31 -3.59
CA PRO A 370 17.48 -13.94 -4.97
C PRO A 370 17.87 -12.48 -5.23
N GLN A 371 18.41 -12.21 -6.42
CA GLN A 371 18.85 -10.87 -6.82
C GLN A 371 18.30 -10.51 -8.20
N PRO A 372 18.03 -9.23 -8.48
CA PRO A 372 17.52 -8.81 -9.78
C PRO A 372 18.53 -9.09 -10.90
N VAL A 373 18.02 -9.54 -12.05
CA VAL A 373 18.79 -9.53 -13.30
C VAL A 373 18.68 -8.13 -13.91
N LEU A 374 19.81 -7.46 -14.11
CA LEU A 374 19.83 -6.08 -14.60
C LEU A 374 20.01 -6.00 -16.14
N ASP A 375 19.46 -4.96 -16.75
CA ASP A 375 19.69 -4.59 -18.16
C ASP A 375 21.01 -3.81 -18.35
N GLY A 376 21.27 -3.37 -19.58
CA GLY A 376 22.50 -2.65 -19.93
C GLY A 376 22.63 -1.27 -19.28
N ASN A 377 21.58 -0.74 -18.66
CA ASN A 377 21.56 0.52 -17.93
C ASN A 377 21.60 0.30 -16.39
N GLY A 378 21.55 -0.96 -15.95
CA GLY A 378 21.57 -1.33 -14.53
C GLY A 378 20.19 -1.31 -13.88
N LEU A 379 19.10 -1.44 -14.65
CA LEU A 379 17.72 -1.51 -14.16
C LEU A 379 17.20 -2.95 -14.24
N ALA A 380 16.34 -3.38 -13.31
CA ALA A 380 15.84 -4.76 -13.29
C ALA A 380 15.02 -5.14 -14.53
N ARG A 381 15.26 -6.34 -15.06
CA ARG A 381 14.53 -6.95 -16.17
C ARG A 381 13.28 -7.68 -15.68
N GLY A 382 12.38 -7.95 -16.63
CA GLY A 382 11.06 -8.49 -16.32
C GLY A 382 10.22 -7.48 -15.53
N GLY A 383 9.19 -7.98 -14.85
CA GLY A 383 8.29 -7.14 -14.07
C GLY A 383 7.38 -6.27 -14.92
N LEU A 384 6.56 -5.51 -14.22
CA LEU A 384 5.87 -4.34 -14.73
C LEU A 384 6.90 -3.21 -14.90
N ARG A 385 7.30 -2.96 -16.15
CA ARG A 385 8.19 -1.86 -16.51
C ARG A 385 7.39 -0.63 -16.91
N THR A 386 7.83 0.52 -16.41
CA THR A 386 7.23 1.84 -16.64
C THR A 386 8.18 2.69 -17.49
N PRO A 387 7.74 3.86 -17.98
CA PRO A 387 8.60 4.73 -18.81
C PRO A 387 9.90 5.16 -18.13
N TRP A 388 9.91 5.27 -16.80
CA TRP A 388 11.12 5.59 -16.02
C TRP A 388 12.18 4.48 -16.05
N VAL A 389 11.77 3.24 -16.35
CA VAL A 389 12.67 2.08 -16.48
C VAL A 389 13.01 1.81 -17.95
N ASP A 390 12.04 1.96 -18.87
CA ASP A 390 12.24 1.69 -20.29
C ASP A 390 12.95 2.81 -21.04
N VAL A 391 12.78 4.06 -20.59
CA VAL A 391 13.43 5.25 -21.16
C VAL A 391 14.12 6.01 -20.01
N PRO A 392 15.15 5.43 -19.38
CA PRO A 392 15.69 5.95 -18.14
C PRO A 392 16.59 7.17 -18.33
N VAL A 393 16.54 8.09 -17.36
CA VAL A 393 17.55 9.15 -17.13
C VAL A 393 18.34 8.93 -15.84
N ALA A 394 18.00 7.87 -15.11
CA ALA A 394 18.57 7.49 -13.84
C ALA A 394 18.59 5.97 -13.71
N ARG A 395 19.48 5.45 -12.87
CA ARG A 395 19.40 4.10 -12.33
C ARG A 395 18.62 4.16 -11.02
N THR A 396 17.37 3.73 -11.01
CA THR A 396 16.58 3.54 -9.79
C THR A 396 16.53 2.05 -9.45
N SER A 397 16.55 1.73 -8.16
CA SER A 397 16.50 0.34 -7.68
C SER A 397 15.73 0.25 -6.37
N GLY A 398 15.12 -0.90 -6.13
CA GLY A 398 14.59 -1.26 -4.82
C GLY A 398 15.66 -1.67 -3.81
N LEU A 399 16.90 -1.87 -4.25
CA LEU A 399 18.01 -2.18 -3.36
C LEU A 399 18.60 -0.88 -2.79
N GLY A 400 18.56 -0.75 -1.46
CA GLY A 400 19.10 0.38 -0.69
C GLY A 400 20.41 0.06 0.03
N GLY A 401 20.76 0.87 1.03
CA GLY A 401 21.98 0.67 1.83
C GLY A 401 21.77 -0.23 3.04
N GLU A 402 22.85 -0.82 3.55
CA GLU A 402 22.86 -1.80 4.65
C GLU A 402 22.96 -1.17 6.05
N GLU A 403 23.00 0.16 6.17
CA GLU A 403 23.28 0.86 7.43
C GLU A 403 22.14 0.75 8.46
N SER A 404 20.91 0.57 8.00
CA SER A 404 19.71 0.48 8.82
C SER A 404 18.55 -0.16 8.04
N ILE A 405 17.50 -0.60 8.74
CA ILE A 405 16.29 -1.09 8.06
C ILE A 405 15.66 0.00 7.18
N MET A 406 15.70 1.25 7.62
CA MET A 406 15.20 2.38 6.85
C MET A 406 16.01 2.62 5.57
N SER A 407 17.34 2.59 5.62
CA SER A 407 18.15 2.73 4.40
C SER A 407 17.95 1.56 3.42
N MET A 408 17.65 0.36 3.92
CA MET A 408 17.41 -0.82 3.07
C MET A 408 16.11 -0.69 2.26
N ILE A 409 15.02 -0.24 2.89
CA ILE A 409 13.69 -0.23 2.25
C ILE A 409 13.45 0.96 1.33
N PHE A 410 14.26 2.01 1.42
CA PHE A 410 14.11 3.22 0.59
C PHE A 410 14.79 3.13 -0.79
N GLY A 411 15.40 1.98 -1.09
CA GLY A 411 16.09 1.73 -2.35
C GLY A 411 17.19 2.73 -2.64
N SER A 412 17.55 2.85 -3.92
CA SER A 412 18.58 3.79 -4.36
C SER A 412 18.25 4.43 -5.70
N GLY A 413 18.85 5.58 -5.94
CA GLY A 413 18.72 6.32 -7.19
C GLY A 413 20.02 7.04 -7.56
N GLU A 414 20.42 6.95 -8.83
CA GLU A 414 21.57 7.67 -9.38
C GLU A 414 21.20 8.28 -10.74
N LEU A 415 21.27 9.61 -10.88
CA LEU A 415 21.11 10.25 -12.19
C LEU A 415 22.24 9.84 -13.13
N PHE A 416 21.92 9.59 -14.40
CA PHE A 416 22.94 9.35 -15.40
C PHE A 416 23.76 10.60 -15.70
N ASP A 417 25.06 10.40 -15.92
CA ASP A 417 25.94 11.47 -16.35
C ASP A 417 25.62 11.96 -17.77
N ALA A 418 26.12 13.15 -18.11
CA ALA A 418 25.85 13.76 -19.40
C ALA A 418 26.37 12.93 -20.59
N ALA A 419 27.43 12.12 -20.40
CA ALA A 419 27.95 11.23 -21.44
C ALA A 419 26.98 10.08 -21.73
N THR A 420 26.42 9.47 -20.69
CA THR A 420 25.41 8.42 -20.79
C THR A 420 24.12 8.96 -21.39
N LEU A 421 23.64 10.13 -20.97
CA LEU A 421 22.46 10.75 -21.57
C LEU A 421 22.64 11.07 -23.06
N ARG A 422 23.79 11.61 -23.48
CA ARG A 422 24.08 11.84 -24.91
C ARG A 422 24.18 10.54 -25.71
N ARG A 423 24.64 9.45 -25.10
CA ARG A 423 24.70 8.13 -25.73
C ARG A 423 23.30 7.53 -25.90
N LEU A 424 22.43 7.66 -24.89
CA LEU A 424 21.07 7.12 -24.90
C LEU A 424 20.13 7.95 -25.78
N TYR A 425 20.29 9.28 -25.73
CA TYR A 425 19.46 10.27 -26.42
C TYR A 425 20.34 11.30 -27.16
N PRO A 426 20.96 10.94 -28.31
CA PRO A 426 21.75 11.87 -29.12
C PRO A 426 21.02 13.15 -29.55
N GLY A 427 19.69 13.09 -29.71
CA GLY A 427 18.79 14.21 -29.98
C GLY A 427 18.35 14.98 -28.72
N GLY A 428 18.95 14.71 -27.56
CA GLY A 428 18.72 15.41 -26.31
C GLY A 428 17.32 15.20 -25.73
N SER A 429 16.80 16.23 -25.04
CA SER A 429 15.50 16.17 -24.35
C SER A 429 14.33 15.92 -25.29
N THR A 430 14.39 16.37 -26.54
CA THR A 430 13.33 16.15 -27.53
C THR A 430 13.20 14.67 -27.87
N GLU A 431 14.32 13.98 -28.16
CA GLU A 431 14.31 12.54 -28.42
C GLU A 431 13.92 11.74 -27.18
N TYR A 432 14.40 12.16 -26.00
CA TYR A 432 13.99 11.55 -24.73
C TYR A 432 12.48 11.60 -24.55
N LEU A 433 11.87 12.78 -24.68
CA LEU A 433 10.43 12.95 -24.47
C LEU A 433 9.59 12.22 -25.51
N GLU A 434 10.05 12.12 -26.77
CA GLU A 434 9.37 11.31 -27.80
C GLU A 434 9.35 9.83 -27.42
N ARG A 435 10.52 9.27 -27.06
CA ARG A 435 10.62 7.86 -26.63
C ARG A 435 9.85 7.60 -25.35
N PHE A 436 9.95 8.50 -24.37
CA PHE A 436 9.26 8.41 -23.09
C PHE A 436 7.75 8.45 -23.28
N THR A 437 7.24 9.31 -24.18
CA THR A 437 5.83 9.36 -24.55
C THR A 437 5.36 8.03 -25.14
N GLY A 438 6.15 7.41 -26.03
CA GLY A 438 5.84 6.10 -26.60
C GLY A 438 5.75 4.99 -25.54
N ALA A 439 6.68 4.98 -24.59
CA ALA A 439 6.68 4.03 -23.47
C ALA A 439 5.50 4.28 -22.51
N LEU A 440 5.16 5.55 -22.24
CA LEU A 440 4.02 5.93 -21.40
C LEU A 440 2.70 5.48 -22.02
N ASP A 441 2.53 5.72 -23.31
CA ASP A 441 1.33 5.29 -24.02
C ASP A 441 1.21 3.76 -24.06
N ALA A 442 2.34 3.03 -24.08
CA ALA A 442 2.33 1.58 -23.95
C ALA A 442 1.91 1.13 -22.53
N ALA A 443 2.46 1.73 -21.48
CA ALA A 443 2.08 1.43 -20.10
C ALA A 443 0.60 1.73 -19.82
N ILE A 444 0.06 2.81 -20.39
CA ILE A 444 -1.37 3.15 -20.32
C ILE A 444 -2.22 2.11 -21.04
N ARG A 445 -1.84 1.71 -22.27
CA ARG A 445 -2.59 0.66 -23.02
C ARG A 445 -2.57 -0.69 -22.32
N SER A 446 -1.50 -1.01 -21.60
CA SER A 446 -1.40 -2.23 -20.79
C SER A 446 -2.17 -2.15 -19.47
N GLY A 447 -2.73 -0.98 -19.12
CA GLY A 447 -3.50 -0.77 -17.89
C GLY A 447 -2.65 -0.60 -16.62
N PHE A 448 -1.34 -0.36 -16.77
CA PHE A 448 -0.40 -0.22 -15.65
C PHE A 448 -0.18 1.24 -15.21
N ILE A 449 -0.65 2.20 -16.02
CA ILE A 449 -0.70 3.63 -15.69
C ILE A 449 -2.06 4.16 -16.15
N LEU A 450 -2.68 5.05 -15.37
CA LEU A 450 -3.95 5.64 -15.75
C LEU A 450 -3.77 6.73 -16.80
N ALA A 451 -4.64 6.73 -17.81
CA ALA A 451 -4.63 7.76 -18.86
C ALA A 451 -4.79 9.18 -18.31
N ALA A 452 -5.46 9.33 -17.17
CA ALA A 452 -5.67 10.60 -16.49
C ALA A 452 -4.36 11.22 -15.95
N ASP A 453 -3.32 10.42 -15.72
CA ASP A 453 -2.02 10.89 -15.23
C ASP A 453 -1.06 11.27 -16.37
N ARG A 454 -1.42 10.96 -17.62
CA ARG A 454 -0.53 11.10 -18.78
C ARG A 454 0.06 12.51 -18.94
N ALA A 455 -0.77 13.54 -18.81
CA ALA A 455 -0.34 14.92 -19.04
C ALA A 455 0.74 15.33 -18.03
N GLU A 456 0.48 15.12 -16.74
CA GLU A 456 1.42 15.45 -15.68
C GLU A 456 2.69 14.61 -15.74
N ILE A 457 2.58 13.31 -16.04
CA ILE A 457 3.75 12.45 -16.17
C ILE A 457 4.72 13.00 -17.25
N LEU A 458 4.20 13.51 -18.37
CA LEU A 458 5.03 14.12 -19.42
C LEU A 458 5.64 15.45 -18.98
N GLU A 459 4.88 16.27 -18.26
CA GLU A 459 5.37 17.52 -17.68
C GLU A 459 6.47 17.29 -16.64
N LEU A 460 6.28 16.30 -15.76
CA LEU A 460 7.27 15.89 -14.76
C LEU A 460 8.51 15.32 -15.44
N ALA A 461 8.36 14.45 -16.44
CA ALA A 461 9.48 13.90 -17.21
C ALA A 461 10.31 15.00 -17.90
N ALA A 462 9.65 16.04 -18.44
CA ALA A 462 10.33 17.19 -19.01
C ALA A 462 11.06 18.03 -17.96
N ALA A 463 10.42 18.29 -16.82
CA ALA A 463 10.98 19.10 -15.73
C ALA A 463 12.17 18.42 -15.01
N THR A 464 12.19 17.09 -14.99
CA THR A 464 13.21 16.28 -14.30
C THR A 464 14.34 15.80 -15.21
N TYR A 465 14.30 16.10 -16.51
CA TYR A 465 15.39 15.75 -17.43
C TYR A 465 16.70 16.49 -17.06
N PRO A 466 17.83 15.79 -16.76
CA PRO A 466 19.05 16.43 -16.22
C PRO A 466 19.81 17.42 -17.14
N GLY A 467 19.28 17.73 -18.34
CA GLY A 467 19.87 18.67 -19.30
C GLY A 467 19.08 19.95 -19.55
N ALA A 468 17.93 20.17 -18.88
CA ALA A 468 17.10 21.36 -19.05
C ALA A 468 17.52 22.57 -18.18
N ARG A 469 18.51 22.38 -17.29
CA ARG A 469 19.11 23.44 -16.47
C ARG A 469 20.47 23.82 -17.05
N SER A 470 20.49 24.64 -18.10
CA SER A 470 21.69 25.38 -18.53
C SER A 470 21.38 26.85 -18.72
#